data_AF-A0A968L8Q7-F1
#
_entry.id   AF-A0A968L8Q7-F1
#
_cell.length_a   1.000
_cell.length_b   1.000
_cell.length_c   1.000
_cell.angle_alpha   90.00
_cell.angle_beta   90.00
_cell.angle_gamma   90.00
#
_symmetry.space_group_name_H-M   'P 1'
#
loop_
_entity.id
_entity.type
_entity.pdbx_description
1 polymer ?
#
loop_
_entity_poly.entity_id
_entity_poly.type
_entity_poly.pdbx_seq_one_letter_code
_entity_poly.pdbx_strand_id
1 'polypeptide(L)'
;MKIDAVSSALQATLTVPPASQPVTAATPHTAESPAAQSTERITPVQELPNDHISFNVTVPRQTMETIEKIGSVTDLLNTTAKSLRETGNSLQRSSDLMAQMKDQLGTIIKNFPPFPPESAERRDILMSYQAIREQINQLSVPPPPAPVYERVQHLWRELLPQGKNTVDTPQLNLNATDSQVQQADEQLTFTRAAVTQLREAIGASIS
;
A
#
# COMPACT_ATOMS: atom_id res chain seq x y z
N MET A 1 53.17 29.85 31.96
CA MET A 1 52.03 30.54 32.63
C MET A 1 51.13 29.46 33.21
N LYS A 2 51.07 29.40 34.55
CA LYS A 2 50.11 28.60 35.36
C LYS A 2 49.01 29.56 35.83
N ILE A 3 47.77 29.08 35.87
CA ILE A 3 46.65 29.34 36.83
C ILE A 3 45.37 28.86 36.14
N ASP A 4 44.80 27.69 36.46
CA ASP A 4 43.97 27.32 37.62
C ASP A 4 42.62 28.05 37.76
N ALA A 5 41.58 27.22 37.83
CA ALA A 5 40.39 27.34 38.67
C ALA A 5 39.25 28.29 38.20
N VAL A 6 37.95 28.07 38.48
CA VAL A 6 37.11 27.02 39.08
C VAL A 6 35.64 27.56 38.99
N SER A 7 34.65 26.66 38.92
CA SER A 7 33.24 26.80 39.34
C SER A 7 32.32 27.92 38.83
N SER A 8 31.15 27.53 38.33
CA SER A 8 29.86 27.57 39.06
C SER A 8 28.76 27.09 38.11
N ALA A 9 28.22 25.89 38.27
CA ALA A 9 27.10 25.57 39.17
C ALA A 9 25.84 26.40 38.85
N LEU A 10 24.88 25.77 38.16
CA LEU A 10 23.44 25.93 38.42
C LEU A 10 22.73 24.66 37.92
N GLN A 11 22.54 23.73 38.86
CA GLN A 11 21.42 22.80 38.84
C GLN A 11 20.16 23.58 39.23
N ALA A 12 19.07 23.38 38.48
CA ALA A 12 17.70 23.57 38.98
C ALA A 12 16.83 22.58 38.19
N THR A 13 16.55 21.41 38.75
CA THR A 13 15.41 21.13 39.63
C THR A 13 14.18 20.71 38.84
N LEU A 14 13.98 19.39 38.90
CA LEU A 14 12.74 18.64 38.79
C LEU A 14 11.55 19.44 39.36
N THR A 15 10.47 19.60 38.59
CA THR A 15 9.14 19.82 39.16
C THR A 15 8.14 19.04 38.34
N VAL A 16 7.91 17.83 38.81
CA VAL A 16 6.62 17.14 38.71
C VAL A 16 5.73 17.73 39.80
N PRO A 17 4.52 18.19 39.48
CA PRO A 17 3.44 18.28 40.47
C PRO A 17 2.51 17.05 40.41
N PRO A 18 1.81 16.75 41.51
CA PRO A 18 1.38 15.40 41.86
C PRO A 18 -0.10 15.08 41.57
N ALA A 19 -0.40 13.81 41.80
CA ALA A 19 -1.66 13.08 41.65
C ALA A 19 -2.91 13.67 42.35
N SER A 20 -4.08 13.31 41.83
CA SER A 20 -5.23 12.83 42.60
C SER A 20 -6.19 12.02 41.72
N GLN A 21 -6.43 10.78 42.13
CA GLN A 21 -7.46 9.84 41.65
C GLN A 21 -8.85 10.26 42.23
N PRO A 22 -9.83 9.34 42.36
CA PRO A 22 -10.76 8.82 41.37
C PRO A 22 -12.20 9.30 41.68
N VAL A 23 -13.12 9.22 40.71
CA VAL A 23 -14.56 9.14 41.04
C VAL A 23 -15.20 7.98 40.31
N THR A 24 -15.43 6.93 41.08
CA THR A 24 -16.42 5.88 40.87
C THR A 24 -17.75 6.39 41.40
N ALA A 25 -18.83 6.30 40.61
CA ALA A 25 -20.20 6.09 41.07
C ALA A 25 -21.03 5.69 39.84
N ALA A 26 -21.35 4.41 39.63
CA ALA A 26 -22.42 3.65 40.32
C ALA A 26 -23.81 4.06 39.75
N THR A 27 -24.74 3.20 39.34
CA THR A 27 -24.86 1.74 39.16
C THR A 27 -26.25 1.50 38.51
N PRO A 28 -26.61 0.26 38.12
CA PRO A 28 -27.79 -0.10 37.33
C PRO A 28 -29.06 -0.18 38.17
N HIS A 29 -30.22 -0.09 37.52
CA HIS A 29 -31.47 -0.58 38.08
C HIS A 29 -31.86 -1.89 37.38
N THR A 30 -31.76 -2.98 38.14
CA THR A 30 -32.44 -4.25 37.93
C THR A 30 -33.28 -4.51 39.18
N ALA A 31 -34.40 -5.22 38.98
CA ALA A 31 -35.33 -5.80 39.97
C ALA A 31 -36.36 -4.79 40.53
N GLU A 32 -37.61 -5.11 40.83
CA GLU A 32 -38.33 -6.39 40.93
C GLU A 32 -39.85 -6.11 40.93
N SER A 33 -40.66 -7.14 40.67
CA SER A 33 -42.13 -7.18 40.72
C SER A 33 -42.69 -6.95 42.15
N PRO A 34 -44.02 -6.75 42.40
CA PRO A 34 -44.93 -7.90 42.50
C PRO A 34 -46.45 -7.71 42.20
N ALA A 35 -47.05 -8.82 41.76
CA ALA A 35 -48.37 -9.41 42.12
C ALA A 35 -49.70 -8.65 41.93
N ALA A 36 -50.63 -9.20 41.13
CA ALA A 36 -51.69 -10.13 41.59
C ALA A 36 -52.77 -10.45 40.51
N GLN A 37 -52.89 -11.76 40.20
CA GLN A 37 -54.08 -12.60 39.94
C GLN A 37 -55.40 -11.92 39.49
N SER A 38 -56.10 -12.36 38.44
CA SER A 38 -56.92 -13.59 38.46
C SER A 38 -57.46 -13.98 37.06
N THR A 39 -57.48 -15.29 36.79
CA THR A 39 -58.54 -16.14 36.17
C THR A 39 -59.62 -15.43 35.34
N GLU A 40 -59.81 -15.73 34.05
CA GLU A 40 -60.72 -16.80 33.62
C GLU A 40 -60.41 -17.36 32.21
N ARG A 41 -60.95 -18.57 32.01
CA ARG A 41 -60.69 -19.53 30.94
C ARG A 41 -61.88 -19.50 29.96
N ILE A 42 -61.67 -20.07 28.76
CA ILE A 42 -62.62 -20.67 27.76
C ILE A 42 -63.48 -19.81 26.77
N THR A 43 -62.97 -19.75 25.52
CA THR A 43 -63.62 -20.01 24.17
C THR A 43 -64.78 -19.13 23.63
N PRO A 44 -65.10 -19.18 22.31
CA PRO A 44 -64.28 -18.96 21.10
C PRO A 44 -64.94 -17.92 20.15
N VAL A 45 -64.18 -17.14 19.38
CA VAL A 45 -64.72 -16.48 18.18
C VAL A 45 -63.82 -16.81 17.00
N GLN A 46 -64.45 -17.46 16.04
CA GLN A 46 -63.89 -17.99 14.81
C GLN A 46 -63.89 -16.92 13.70
N GLU A 47 -62.80 -16.93 12.94
CA GLU A 47 -62.59 -16.42 11.57
C GLU A 47 -62.75 -14.93 11.23
N LEU A 48 -61.60 -14.29 10.95
CA LEU A 48 -61.38 -13.66 9.65
C LEU A 48 -60.03 -14.19 9.09
N PRO A 49 -59.94 -14.58 7.81
CA PRO A 49 -58.73 -15.14 7.24
C PRO A 49 -57.77 -13.99 6.96
N ASN A 50 -56.87 -13.71 7.89
CA ASN A 50 -55.73 -12.85 7.57
C ASN A 50 -54.75 -13.71 6.78
N ASP A 51 -54.86 -13.58 5.46
CA ASP A 51 -54.11 -14.23 4.39
C ASP A 51 -52.59 -14.13 4.64
N HIS A 52 -52.05 -15.08 5.39
CA HIS A 52 -50.61 -15.25 5.52
C HIS A 52 -50.17 -16.17 4.37
N ILE A 53 -49.86 -15.56 3.22
CA ILE A 53 -49.20 -16.26 2.11
C ILE A 53 -47.81 -16.67 2.60
N SER A 54 -47.71 -17.87 3.13
CA SER A 54 -46.44 -18.52 3.41
C SER A 54 -45.85 -18.95 2.08
N PHE A 55 -44.96 -18.12 1.52
CA PHE A 55 -44.15 -18.49 0.38
C PHE A 55 -43.23 -19.64 0.81
N ASN A 56 -43.69 -20.88 0.63
CA ASN A 56 -42.81 -22.04 0.56
C ASN A 56 -42.08 -21.95 -0.78
N VAL A 57 -41.15 -21.00 -0.88
CA VAL A 57 -40.20 -20.94 -1.98
C VAL A 57 -39.20 -22.04 -1.67
N THR A 58 -39.56 -23.25 -2.11
CA THR A 58 -38.58 -24.29 -2.36
C THR A 58 -37.71 -23.78 -3.50
N VAL A 59 -36.67 -23.00 -3.16
CA VAL A 59 -35.61 -22.63 -4.10
C VAL A 59 -35.01 -23.98 -4.53
N PRO A 60 -35.15 -24.41 -5.80
CA PRO A 60 -34.50 -25.63 -6.24
C PRO A 60 -33.01 -25.46 -5.95
N ARG A 61 -32.37 -26.47 -5.32
CA ARG A 61 -30.93 -26.41 -4.95
C ARG A 61 -30.03 -25.87 -6.07
N GLN A 62 -30.40 -26.17 -7.32
CA GLN A 62 -29.74 -25.65 -8.52
C GLN A 62 -29.73 -24.12 -8.61
N THR A 63 -30.84 -23.44 -8.30
CA THR A 63 -30.87 -21.96 -8.28
C THR A 63 -30.04 -21.35 -7.15
N MET A 64 -29.95 -22.02 -5.99
CA MET A 64 -29.08 -21.57 -4.90
C MET A 64 -27.61 -21.75 -5.25
N GLU A 65 -27.24 -22.89 -5.84
CA GLU A 65 -25.90 -23.17 -6.35
C GLU A 65 -25.50 -22.22 -7.48
N THR A 66 -26.43 -21.83 -8.36
CA THR A 66 -26.20 -20.82 -9.39
C THR A 66 -25.96 -19.43 -8.78
N ILE A 67 -26.74 -19.03 -7.76
CA ILE A 67 -26.56 -17.74 -7.08
C ILE A 67 -25.21 -17.71 -6.33
N GLU A 68 -24.84 -18.78 -5.63
CA GLU A 68 -23.53 -18.93 -4.98
C GLU A 68 -22.38 -18.85 -6.00
N LYS A 69 -22.51 -19.54 -7.14
CA LYS A 69 -21.54 -19.46 -8.23
C LYS A 69 -21.42 -18.04 -8.79
N ILE A 70 -22.53 -17.34 -9.04
CA ILE A 70 -22.51 -15.96 -9.55
C ILE A 70 -21.87 -15.01 -8.53
N GLY A 71 -22.15 -15.18 -7.24
CA GLY A 71 -21.48 -14.45 -6.16
C GLY A 71 -19.97 -14.65 -6.21
N SER A 72 -19.52 -15.90 -6.25
CA SER A 72 -18.09 -16.24 -6.30
C SER A 72 -17.37 -15.69 -7.54
N VAL A 73 -18.05 -15.64 -8.69
CA VAL A 73 -17.51 -15.05 -9.93
C VAL A 73 -17.36 -13.54 -9.79
N THR A 74 -18.34 -12.88 -9.18
CA THR A 74 -18.30 -11.42 -8.97
C THR A 74 -17.16 -11.03 -8.03
N ASP A 75 -16.99 -11.78 -6.94
CA ASP A 75 -15.89 -11.59 -5.99
C ASP A 75 -14.51 -11.83 -6.62
N LEU A 76 -14.39 -12.86 -7.47
CA LEU A 76 -13.18 -13.13 -8.24
C LEU A 76 -12.84 -11.97 -9.18
N LEU A 77 -13.82 -11.44 -9.92
CA LEU A 77 -13.61 -10.33 -10.84
C LEU A 77 -13.19 -9.06 -10.10
N ASN A 78 -13.85 -8.74 -8.98
CA ASN A 78 -13.50 -7.59 -8.15
C ASN A 78 -12.09 -7.72 -7.57
N THR A 79 -11.72 -8.90 -7.07
CA THR A 79 -10.39 -9.17 -6.52
C THR A 79 -9.32 -9.08 -7.60
N THR A 80 -9.60 -9.64 -8.79
CA THR A 80 -8.72 -9.57 -9.96
C THR A 80 -8.50 -8.12 -10.37
N ALA A 81 -9.58 -7.33 -10.53
CA ALA A 81 -9.49 -5.92 -10.90
C ALA A 81 -8.73 -5.09 -9.86
N LYS A 82 -8.91 -5.37 -8.57
CA LYS A 82 -8.18 -4.71 -7.48
C LYS A 82 -6.69 -5.02 -7.54
N SER A 83 -6.32 -6.30 -7.61
CA SER A 83 -4.92 -6.76 -7.71
C SER A 83 -4.24 -6.13 -8.92
N LEU A 84 -4.95 -6.05 -10.04
CA LEU A 84 -4.45 -5.51 -11.28
C LEU A 84 -4.21 -4.00 -11.24
N ARG A 85 -5.14 -3.28 -10.60
CA ARG A 85 -4.96 -1.86 -10.31
C ARG A 85 -3.77 -1.64 -9.36
N GLU A 86 -3.59 -2.49 -8.37
CA GLU A 86 -2.46 -2.42 -7.44
C GLU A 86 -1.12 -2.62 -8.14
N THR A 87 -1.00 -3.66 -8.98
CA THR A 87 0.16 -3.89 -9.83
C THR A 87 0.41 -2.69 -10.76
N GLY A 88 -0.62 -2.20 -11.45
CA GLY A 88 -0.51 -1.07 -12.36
C GLY A 88 -0.07 0.23 -11.67
N ASN A 89 -0.64 0.53 -10.49
CA ASN A 89 -0.26 1.69 -9.68
C ASN A 89 1.18 1.58 -9.19
N SER A 90 1.61 0.40 -8.75
CA SER A 90 2.98 0.16 -8.29
C SER A 90 3.97 0.33 -9.44
N LEU A 91 3.68 -0.21 -10.63
CA LEU A 91 4.48 -0.01 -11.84
C LEU A 91 4.54 1.46 -12.26
N GLN A 92 3.41 2.18 -12.21
CA GLN A 92 3.39 3.62 -12.50
C GLN A 92 4.28 4.39 -11.51
N ARG A 93 4.16 4.08 -10.22
CA ARG A 93 4.97 4.74 -9.18
C ARG A 93 6.46 4.47 -9.37
N SER A 94 6.85 3.24 -9.73
CA SER A 94 8.23 2.91 -10.10
C SER A 94 8.70 3.74 -11.32
N SER A 95 7.85 3.87 -12.34
CA SER A 95 8.15 4.69 -13.53
C SER A 95 8.36 6.17 -13.19
N ASP A 96 7.55 6.72 -12.29
CA ASP A 96 7.67 8.12 -11.85
C ASP A 96 8.94 8.37 -11.03
N LEU A 97 9.32 7.43 -10.16
CA LEU A 97 10.57 7.52 -9.40
C LEU A 97 11.79 7.38 -10.32
N MET A 98 11.76 6.47 -11.30
CA MET A 98 12.81 6.37 -12.31
C MET A 98 12.93 7.65 -13.15
N ALA A 99 11.81 8.33 -13.44
CA ALA A 99 11.83 9.64 -14.08
C ALA A 99 12.63 10.66 -13.26
N GLN A 100 12.36 10.73 -11.96
CA GLN A 100 13.07 11.63 -11.05
C GLN A 100 14.57 11.29 -10.96
N MET A 101 14.93 9.99 -10.95
CA MET A 101 16.33 9.57 -11.02
C MET A 101 17.02 10.08 -12.29
N LYS A 102 16.35 9.97 -13.44
CA LYS A 102 16.87 10.50 -14.71
C LYS A 102 17.03 12.02 -14.67
N ASP A 103 16.11 12.73 -14.05
CA ASP A 103 16.22 14.19 -13.92
C ASP A 103 17.45 14.59 -13.06
N GLN A 104 17.76 13.84 -12.00
CA GLN A 104 18.99 14.01 -11.22
C GLN A 104 20.23 13.79 -12.11
N LEU A 105 20.32 12.66 -12.81
CA LEU A 105 21.47 12.38 -13.69
C LEU A 105 21.57 13.38 -14.84
N GLY A 106 20.44 13.83 -15.37
CA GLY A 106 20.34 14.86 -16.40
C GLY A 106 20.95 16.19 -15.97
N THR A 107 20.90 16.52 -14.68
CA THR A 107 21.55 17.71 -14.12
C THR A 107 23.08 17.62 -14.23
N ILE A 108 23.65 16.42 -14.03
CA ILE A 108 25.08 16.19 -14.22
C ILE A 108 25.44 16.22 -15.71
N ILE A 109 24.70 15.48 -16.54
CA ILE A 109 24.99 15.29 -17.97
C ILE A 109 24.89 16.60 -18.76
N LYS A 110 23.93 17.47 -18.42
CA LYS A 110 23.66 18.71 -19.17
C LYS A 110 24.49 19.91 -18.68
N ASN A 111 25.24 19.77 -17.59
CA ASN A 111 26.01 20.87 -17.03
C ASN A 111 27.31 21.12 -17.81
N PHE A 112 27.58 22.39 -18.15
CA PHE A 112 28.82 22.81 -18.83
C PHE A 112 29.41 24.08 -18.18
N PRO A 113 30.66 24.05 -17.68
CA PRO A 113 31.59 22.90 -17.68
C PRO A 113 31.09 21.75 -16.78
N PRO A 114 31.45 20.48 -17.09
CA PRO A 114 31.00 19.33 -16.30
C PRO A 114 31.45 19.46 -14.84
N PHE A 115 30.62 18.96 -13.91
CA PHE A 115 30.99 18.97 -12.50
C PHE A 115 32.24 18.12 -12.27
N PRO A 116 33.27 18.65 -11.59
CA PRO A 116 34.39 17.84 -11.14
C PRO A 116 33.89 16.62 -10.36
N PRO A 117 34.52 15.44 -10.49
CA PRO A 117 34.07 14.23 -9.79
C PRO A 117 34.01 14.41 -8.26
N GLU A 118 34.88 15.24 -7.71
CA GLU A 118 34.98 15.53 -6.26
C GLU A 118 34.18 16.78 -5.84
N SER A 119 33.38 17.37 -6.73
CA SER A 119 32.59 18.57 -6.39
C SER A 119 31.48 18.20 -5.38
N ALA A 120 31.18 19.13 -4.47
CA ALA A 120 30.13 18.91 -3.49
C ALA A 120 28.76 18.80 -4.16
N GLU A 121 28.54 19.57 -5.22
CA GLU A 121 27.32 19.60 -6.02
C GLU A 121 27.08 18.26 -6.71
N ARG A 122 28.10 17.65 -7.34
CA ARG A 122 27.96 16.34 -7.97
C ARG A 122 27.59 15.27 -6.95
N ARG A 123 28.25 15.29 -5.78
CA ARG A 123 27.96 14.33 -4.70
C ARG A 123 26.54 14.50 -4.17
N ASP A 124 26.06 15.72 -4.01
CA ASP A 124 24.68 16.00 -3.55
C ASP A 124 23.63 15.45 -4.53
N ILE A 125 23.84 15.64 -5.84
CA ILE A 125 22.98 15.07 -6.88
C ILE A 125 23.01 13.53 -6.84
N LEU A 126 24.19 12.92 -6.70
CA LEU A 126 24.33 11.46 -6.62
C LEU A 126 23.75 10.88 -5.32
N MET A 127 23.80 11.61 -4.21
CA MET A 127 23.10 11.23 -2.97
C MET A 127 21.58 11.30 -3.16
N SER A 128 21.07 12.35 -3.80
CA SER A 128 19.64 12.48 -4.12
C SER A 128 19.17 11.34 -5.03
N TYR A 129 19.97 10.99 -6.03
CA TYR A 129 19.75 9.82 -6.88
C TYR A 129 19.67 8.52 -6.07
N GLN A 130 20.62 8.28 -5.16
CA GLN A 130 20.62 7.09 -4.30
C GLN A 130 19.39 7.05 -3.37
N ALA A 131 18.98 8.19 -2.82
CA ALA A 131 17.78 8.26 -1.99
C ALA A 131 16.51 7.86 -2.76
N ILE A 132 16.36 8.33 -4.00
CA ILE A 132 15.24 7.93 -4.87
C ILE A 132 15.32 6.43 -5.21
N ARG A 133 16.52 5.93 -5.48
CA ARG A 133 16.75 4.50 -5.73
C ARG A 133 16.27 3.64 -4.56
N GLU A 134 16.57 4.05 -3.32
CA GLU A 134 16.08 3.31 -2.16
C GLU A 134 14.56 3.39 -1.98
N GLN A 135 13.91 4.48 -2.39
CA GLN A 135 12.45 4.51 -2.46
C GLN A 135 11.90 3.47 -3.45
N ILE A 136 12.56 3.26 -4.59
CA ILE A 136 12.19 2.20 -5.54
C ILE A 136 12.43 0.82 -4.94
N ASN A 137 13.53 0.61 -4.22
CA ASN A 137 13.80 -0.67 -3.55
C ASN A 137 12.80 -0.99 -2.43
N GLN A 138 12.12 0.01 -1.88
CA GLN A 138 11.03 -0.18 -0.91
C GLN A 138 9.68 -0.41 -1.60
N LEU A 139 9.55 -0.06 -2.88
CA LEU A 139 8.33 -0.18 -3.65
C LEU A 139 8.19 -1.58 -4.25
N SER A 140 7.59 -2.49 -3.48
CA SER A 140 7.23 -3.82 -3.97
C SER A 140 6.09 -3.74 -4.99
N VAL A 141 6.30 -4.29 -6.18
CA VAL A 141 5.30 -4.47 -7.23
C VAL A 141 4.73 -5.89 -7.11
N PRO A 142 3.45 -6.06 -6.73
CA PRO A 142 2.84 -7.38 -6.64
C PRO A 142 2.65 -7.97 -8.04
N PRO A 143 2.91 -9.28 -8.22
CA PRO A 143 2.65 -9.95 -9.50
C PRO A 143 1.17 -9.88 -9.85
N PRO A 144 0.82 -9.72 -11.14
CA PRO A 144 -0.55 -9.79 -11.59
C PRO A 144 -1.13 -11.20 -11.35
N PRO A 145 -2.45 -11.36 -11.32
CA PRO A 145 -3.09 -12.66 -11.11
C PRO A 145 -2.85 -13.62 -12.29
N ALA A 146 -2.93 -14.94 -12.03
CA ALA A 146 -2.54 -16.03 -12.94
C ALA A 146 -2.95 -15.88 -14.42
N PRO A 147 -4.20 -15.55 -14.81
CA PRO A 147 -4.56 -15.45 -16.22
C PRO A 147 -3.84 -14.30 -16.95
N VAL A 148 -3.44 -13.26 -16.22
CA VAL A 148 -2.68 -12.12 -16.77
C VAL A 148 -1.18 -12.41 -16.70
N TYR A 149 -0.72 -12.96 -15.58
CA TYR A 149 0.69 -13.25 -15.34
C TYR A 149 1.29 -14.16 -16.39
N GLU A 150 0.59 -15.21 -16.81
CA GLU A 150 1.06 -16.15 -17.84
C GLU A 150 1.35 -15.45 -19.18
N ARG A 151 0.60 -14.40 -19.52
CA ARG A 151 0.79 -13.64 -20.76
C ARG A 151 1.98 -12.70 -20.69
N VAL A 152 2.18 -12.06 -19.53
CA VAL A 152 3.24 -11.06 -19.31
C VAL A 152 4.47 -11.62 -18.62
N GLN A 153 4.54 -12.95 -18.39
CA GLN A 153 5.57 -13.60 -17.59
C GLN A 153 6.98 -13.26 -18.09
N HIS A 154 7.18 -13.20 -19.40
CA HIS A 154 8.47 -12.87 -19.99
C HIS A 154 8.91 -11.43 -19.65
N LEU A 155 8.04 -10.43 -19.87
CA LEU A 155 8.30 -9.04 -19.51
C LEU A 155 8.48 -8.87 -17.99
N TRP A 156 7.66 -9.56 -17.21
CA TRP A 156 7.73 -9.54 -15.75
C TRP A 156 9.09 -10.02 -15.25
N ARG A 157 9.57 -11.15 -15.78
CA ARG A 157 10.86 -11.74 -15.41
C ARG A 157 12.07 -10.91 -15.84
N GLU A 158 11.94 -10.18 -16.95
CA GLU A 158 12.99 -9.30 -17.46
C GLU A 158 13.16 -8.07 -16.58
N LEU A 159 12.04 -7.48 -16.15
CA LEU A 159 12.01 -6.26 -15.34
C LEU A 159 12.25 -6.48 -13.84
N LEU A 160 11.77 -7.61 -13.33
CA LEU A 160 11.83 -7.96 -11.92
C LEU A 160 12.69 -9.22 -11.77
N PRO A 161 13.96 -9.09 -11.35
CA PRO A 161 14.84 -10.24 -11.18
C PRO A 161 14.26 -11.22 -10.17
N GLN A 162 14.44 -12.52 -10.43
CA GLN A 162 13.86 -13.59 -9.63
C GLN A 162 14.21 -13.42 -8.14
N GLY A 163 13.18 -13.37 -7.29
CA GLY A 163 13.33 -13.20 -5.84
C GLY A 163 13.25 -11.74 -5.35
N LYS A 164 13.13 -10.75 -6.25
CA LYS A 164 12.83 -9.36 -5.90
C LYS A 164 11.56 -8.91 -6.60
N ASN A 165 10.59 -8.41 -5.83
CA ASN A 165 9.40 -7.75 -6.35
C ASN A 165 9.66 -6.26 -6.64
N THR A 166 10.90 -5.89 -6.96
CA THR A 166 11.30 -4.50 -7.22
C THR A 166 11.94 -4.38 -8.58
N VAL A 167 11.72 -3.23 -9.22
CA VAL A 167 12.28 -2.93 -10.54
C VAL A 167 13.80 -2.76 -10.41
N ASP A 168 14.56 -3.40 -11.29
CA ASP A 168 16.01 -3.25 -11.30
C ASP A 168 16.42 -1.82 -11.67
N THR A 169 17.28 -1.22 -10.85
CA THR A 169 17.77 0.15 -11.06
C THR A 169 19.29 0.19 -10.92
N PRO A 170 19.98 0.92 -11.82
CA PRO A 170 21.43 1.02 -11.80
C PRO A 170 21.94 1.55 -10.45
N GLN A 171 23.07 1.01 -10.01
CA GLN A 171 23.76 1.47 -8.82
C GLN A 171 24.93 2.36 -9.21
N LEU A 172 24.93 3.58 -8.70
CA LEU A 172 26.01 4.55 -8.88
C LEU A 172 26.68 4.84 -7.54
N ASN A 173 28.02 4.89 -7.55
CA ASN A 173 28.79 5.40 -6.43
C ASN A 173 28.81 6.95 -6.47
N LEU A 174 29.08 7.60 -5.34
CA LEU A 174 29.25 9.05 -5.23
C LEU A 174 30.42 9.60 -6.06
N ASN A 175 31.35 8.74 -6.45
CA ASN A 175 32.49 9.08 -7.30
C ASN A 175 32.31 8.58 -8.75
N ALA A 176 31.05 8.37 -9.18
CA ALA A 176 30.75 7.86 -10.52
C ALA A 176 31.25 8.82 -11.62
N THR A 177 31.94 8.26 -12.61
CA THR A 177 32.42 8.99 -13.79
C THR A 177 31.26 9.43 -14.68
N ASP A 178 31.48 10.42 -15.55
CA ASP A 178 30.45 10.89 -16.49
C ASP A 178 29.94 9.77 -17.40
N SER A 179 30.84 8.86 -17.80
CA SER A 179 30.46 7.68 -18.58
C SER A 179 29.53 6.74 -17.81
N GLN A 180 29.79 6.51 -16.51
CA GLN A 180 28.91 5.69 -15.67
C GLN A 180 27.54 6.36 -15.45
N VAL A 181 27.54 7.68 -15.24
CA VAL A 181 26.31 8.47 -15.12
C VAL A 181 25.48 8.39 -16.40
N GLN A 182 26.11 8.49 -17.56
CA GLN A 182 25.43 8.38 -18.85
C GLN A 182 24.87 6.97 -19.08
N GLN A 183 25.65 5.92 -18.80
CA GLN A 183 25.18 4.53 -18.92
C GLN A 183 23.97 4.26 -18.01
N ALA A 184 23.99 4.78 -16.78
CA ALA A 184 22.87 4.65 -15.87
C ALA A 184 21.61 5.40 -16.38
N ASP A 185 21.77 6.58 -16.99
CA ASP A 185 20.65 7.32 -17.58
C ASP A 185 20.02 6.56 -18.77
N GLU A 186 20.86 5.93 -19.60
CA GLU A 186 20.43 5.08 -20.71
C GLU A 186 19.70 3.84 -20.21
N GLN A 187 20.26 3.13 -19.20
CA GLN A 187 19.61 1.97 -18.59
C GLN A 187 18.26 2.34 -17.98
N LEU A 188 18.15 3.48 -17.28
CA LEU A 188 16.87 3.96 -16.75
C LEU A 188 15.85 4.25 -17.86
N THR A 189 16.29 4.72 -19.03
CA THR A 189 15.41 4.92 -20.19
C THR A 189 14.85 3.58 -20.66
N PHE A 190 15.71 2.59 -20.82
CA PHE A 190 15.32 1.24 -21.24
C PHE A 190 14.35 0.60 -20.22
N THR A 191 14.72 0.58 -18.93
CA THR A 191 13.88 -0.01 -17.89
C THR A 191 12.52 0.67 -17.80
N ARG A 192 12.46 2.00 -17.93
CA ARG A 192 11.19 2.75 -17.90
C ARG A 192 10.30 2.43 -19.12
N ALA A 193 10.90 2.28 -20.30
CA ALA A 193 10.18 1.85 -21.49
C ALA A 193 9.61 0.44 -21.32
N ALA A 194 10.42 -0.49 -20.79
CA ALA A 194 9.97 -1.85 -20.49
C ALA A 194 8.85 -1.87 -19.44
N VAL A 195 8.92 -1.06 -18.36
CA VAL A 195 7.82 -0.93 -17.38
C VAL A 195 6.53 -0.41 -18.04
N THR A 196 6.65 0.52 -18.98
CA THR A 196 5.50 1.04 -19.74
C THR A 196 4.89 -0.07 -20.60
N GLN A 197 5.72 -0.82 -21.34
CA GLN A 197 5.29 -1.96 -22.14
C GLN A 197 4.62 -3.05 -21.29
N LEU A 198 5.17 -3.37 -20.12
CA LEU A 198 4.57 -4.32 -19.20
C LEU A 198 3.18 -3.85 -18.75
N ARG A 199 3.04 -2.56 -18.37
CA ARG A 199 1.73 -2.01 -17.97
C ARG A 199 0.72 -2.04 -19.12
N GLU A 200 1.13 -1.73 -20.34
CA GLU A 200 0.28 -1.81 -21.52
C GLU A 200 -0.14 -3.26 -21.83
N ALA A 201 0.79 -4.21 -21.76
CA ALA A 201 0.49 -5.63 -21.95
C ALA A 201 -0.46 -6.17 -20.88
N ILE A 202 -0.28 -5.74 -19.63
CA ILE A 202 -1.20 -6.01 -18.53
C ILE A 202 -2.58 -5.41 -18.84
N GLY A 203 -2.66 -4.16 -19.30
CA GLY A 203 -3.91 -3.50 -19.68
C GLY A 203 -4.64 -4.22 -20.84
N ALA A 204 -3.89 -4.60 -21.87
CA ALA A 204 -4.39 -5.32 -23.04
C ALA A 204 -4.92 -6.72 -22.69
N SER A 205 -4.40 -7.35 -21.63
CA SER A 205 -4.84 -8.68 -21.20
C SER A 205 -6.25 -8.73 -20.59
N ILE A 206 -6.83 -7.55 -20.30
CA ILE A 206 -8.15 -7.36 -19.68
C ILE A 206 -9.20 -6.97 -20.71
N SER A 207 -8.76 -6.42 -21.84
CA SER A 207 -9.61 -5.97 -22.95
C SER A 207 -9.97 -7.14 -23.85
#